data_AF-A0A7W0PC97-F1
#
_entry.id   AF-A0A7W0PC97-F1
#
_cell.length_a   1.000
_cell.length_b   1.000
_cell.length_c   1.000
_cell.angle_alpha   90.00
_cell.angle_beta   90.00
_cell.angle_gamma   90.00
#
_symmetry.space_group_name_H-M   'P 1'
#
loop_
_entity.id
_entity.type
_entity.pdbx_description
1 polymer ?
#
loop_
_entity_poly.entity_id
_entity_poly.type
_entity_poly.pdbx_seq_one_letter_code
_entity_poly.pdbx_strand_id
1 'polypeptide(L)'
;MSAPASTTNLLHDLKPIVEQNLERHLKLAKEWHPHDYVPWDEGRNFAFIGGEDWAPEQSRLSDVAKAAMVTNLLTEDNLPSYHREIATRFGRDGAWGTWVGRWTAEENRHGVALRDYLVVTRGVDPVELERARMDYMTIGYDSGDKT
;
A
#
# COMPACT_ATOMS: atom_id res chain seq x y z
N MET A 1 31.44 14.82 -27.01
CA MET A 1 30.61 13.94 -26.17
C MET A 1 29.86 14.84 -25.20
N SER A 2 28.53 14.84 -25.23
CA SER A 2 27.72 15.66 -24.32
C SER A 2 27.89 15.14 -22.89
N ALA A 3 28.06 16.03 -21.91
CA ALA A 3 28.04 15.65 -20.50
C ALA A 3 26.74 14.90 -20.17
N PRO A 4 26.74 13.90 -19.27
CA PRO A 4 25.50 13.28 -18.82
C PRO A 4 24.60 14.39 -18.28
N ALA A 5 23.37 14.47 -18.83
CA ALA A 5 22.38 15.41 -18.32
C ALA A 5 22.20 15.12 -16.83
N SER A 6 22.26 16.15 -15.98
CA SER A 6 21.94 15.94 -14.56
C SER A 6 20.50 15.42 -14.46
N THR A 7 20.24 14.53 -13.50
CA THR A 7 18.92 13.88 -13.33
C THR A 7 17.76 14.87 -13.26
N THR A 8 18.02 16.08 -12.73
CA THR A 8 17.05 17.19 -12.70
C THR A 8 16.63 17.65 -14.10
N ASN A 9 17.55 17.68 -15.05
CA ASN A 9 17.26 18.04 -16.44
C ASN A 9 16.37 16.97 -17.10
N LEU A 10 16.60 15.68 -16.80
CA LEU A 10 15.77 14.59 -17.30
C LEU A 10 14.34 14.61 -16.76
N LEU A 11 14.15 14.79 -15.44
CA LEU A 11 12.81 14.86 -14.84
C LEU A 11 12.00 16.04 -15.36
N HIS A 12 12.67 17.15 -15.66
CA HIS A 12 12.06 18.30 -16.30
C HIS A 12 11.62 17.99 -17.74
N ASP A 13 12.51 17.43 -18.54
CA ASP A 13 12.26 17.13 -19.96
C ASP A 13 11.15 16.08 -20.16
N LEU A 14 10.97 15.17 -19.20
CA LEU A 14 9.92 14.15 -19.24
C LEU A 14 8.52 14.66 -18.88
N LYS A 15 8.38 15.88 -18.33
CA LYS A 15 7.08 16.40 -17.87
C LYS A 15 5.92 16.25 -18.88
N PRO A 16 6.09 16.59 -20.18
CA PRO A 16 5.00 16.46 -21.15
C PRO A 16 4.55 15.00 -21.36
N ILE A 17 5.51 14.07 -21.32
CA ILE A 17 5.23 12.63 -21.48
C ILE A 17 4.52 12.08 -20.24
N VAL A 18 4.92 12.54 -19.05
CA VAL A 18 4.28 12.17 -17.78
C VAL A 18 2.86 12.67 -17.73
N GLU A 19 2.62 13.93 -18.14
CA GLU A 19 1.27 14.51 -18.20
C GLU A 19 0.36 13.72 -19.14
N GLN A 20 0.83 13.41 -20.35
CA GLN A 20 0.08 12.59 -21.31
C GLN A 20 -0.28 11.21 -20.73
N ASN A 21 0.67 10.56 -20.05
CA ASN A 21 0.44 9.24 -19.47
C ASN A 21 -0.43 9.28 -18.22
N LEU A 22 -0.32 10.32 -17.42
CA LEU A 22 -1.20 10.56 -16.27
C LEU A 22 -2.64 10.76 -16.75
N GLU A 23 -2.87 11.59 -17.76
CA GLU A 23 -4.20 11.78 -18.34
C GLU A 23 -4.75 10.46 -18.90
N ARG A 24 -3.92 9.70 -19.61
CA ARG A 24 -4.29 8.37 -20.10
C ARG A 24 -4.65 7.42 -18.97
N HIS A 25 -3.85 7.37 -17.90
CA HIS A 25 -4.14 6.55 -16.71
C HIS A 25 -5.48 6.92 -16.10
N LEU A 26 -5.71 8.21 -15.84
CA LEU A 26 -6.95 8.70 -15.23
C LEU A 26 -8.20 8.38 -16.07
N LYS A 27 -8.09 8.36 -17.41
CA LYS A 27 -9.19 7.95 -18.30
C LYS A 27 -9.47 6.45 -18.30
N LEU A 28 -8.45 5.62 -18.08
CA LEU A 28 -8.54 4.16 -18.16
C LEU A 28 -8.75 3.49 -16.80
N ALA A 29 -8.37 4.18 -15.72
CA ALA A 29 -8.47 3.67 -14.36
C ALA A 29 -9.92 3.32 -14.05
N LYS A 30 -10.14 2.05 -13.72
CA LYS A 30 -11.44 1.58 -13.25
C LYS A 30 -11.54 1.78 -11.76
N GLU A 31 -12.63 2.39 -11.34
CA GLU A 31 -12.91 2.55 -9.92
C GLU A 31 -13.20 1.19 -9.27
N TRP A 32 -12.71 1.05 -8.06
CA TRP A 32 -12.96 -0.08 -7.18
C TRP A 32 -12.74 0.40 -5.74
N HIS A 33 -13.46 -0.21 -4.80
CA HIS A 33 -13.35 0.12 -3.39
C HIS A 33 -13.00 -1.11 -2.56
N PRO A 34 -12.15 -1.00 -1.53
CA PRO A 34 -11.78 -2.14 -0.69
C PRO A 34 -12.97 -2.91 -0.11
N HIS A 35 -14.03 -2.19 0.29
CA HIS A 35 -15.21 -2.79 0.91
C HIS A 35 -16.02 -3.70 -0.04
N ASP A 36 -15.85 -3.59 -1.35
CA ASP A 36 -16.51 -4.47 -2.32
C ASP A 36 -15.91 -5.89 -2.32
N TYR A 37 -14.73 -6.08 -1.73
CA TYR A 37 -13.95 -7.33 -1.78
C TYR A 37 -13.84 -8.05 -0.43
N VAL A 38 -14.50 -7.52 0.61
CA VAL A 38 -14.46 -8.08 1.96
C VAL A 38 -15.77 -8.81 2.24
N PRO A 39 -15.75 -10.09 2.68
CA PRO A 39 -16.96 -10.83 3.01
C PRO A 39 -17.51 -10.39 4.38
N TRP A 40 -18.12 -9.20 4.43
CA TRP A 40 -18.57 -8.55 5.68
C TRP A 40 -19.51 -9.40 6.54
N ASP A 41 -20.30 -10.29 5.92
CA ASP A 41 -21.20 -11.22 6.63
C ASP A 41 -20.45 -12.22 7.54
N GLU A 42 -19.14 -12.40 7.36
CA GLU A 42 -18.31 -13.22 8.24
C GLU A 42 -17.82 -12.47 9.49
N GLY A 43 -17.96 -11.15 9.51
CA GLY A 43 -17.49 -10.29 10.57
C GLY A 43 -18.23 -10.52 11.89
N ARG A 44 -17.46 -10.67 12.97
CA ARG A 44 -18.01 -10.81 14.34
C ARG A 44 -17.06 -10.24 15.39
N ASN A 45 -17.65 -9.73 16.47
CA ASN A 45 -16.96 -9.06 17.57
C ASN A 45 -15.78 -9.88 18.14
N PHE A 46 -14.71 -9.20 18.52
CA PHE A 46 -13.64 -9.74 19.37
C PHE A 46 -14.03 -9.67 20.86
N ALA A 47 -13.30 -10.36 21.74
CA ALA A 47 -13.71 -10.54 23.14
C ALA A 47 -13.92 -9.22 23.89
N PHE A 48 -13.11 -8.19 23.58
CA PHE A 48 -13.19 -6.88 24.23
C PHE A 48 -14.58 -6.21 24.13
N ILE A 49 -15.32 -6.46 23.04
CA ILE A 49 -16.67 -5.94 22.80
C ILE A 49 -17.73 -7.06 22.82
N GLY A 50 -17.49 -8.10 23.63
CA GLY A 50 -18.47 -9.14 23.92
C GLY A 50 -18.57 -10.25 22.86
N GLY A 51 -17.54 -10.44 22.05
CA GLY A 51 -17.44 -11.56 21.12
C GLY A 51 -16.41 -12.60 21.56
N GLU A 52 -15.69 -13.15 20.59
CA GLU A 52 -14.71 -14.22 20.79
C GLU A 52 -13.39 -13.79 20.16
N ASP A 53 -12.26 -14.02 20.82
CA ASP A 53 -10.95 -13.77 20.22
C ASP A 53 -10.62 -14.79 19.14
N TRP A 54 -9.52 -14.53 18.44
CA TRP A 54 -9.05 -15.39 17.36
C TRP A 54 -8.58 -16.75 17.89
N ALA A 55 -8.82 -17.80 17.11
CA ALA A 55 -8.23 -19.12 17.31
C ALA A 55 -7.76 -19.71 15.96
N PRO A 56 -6.70 -20.52 15.93
CA PRO A 56 -6.14 -21.06 14.68
C PRO A 56 -7.15 -21.74 13.76
N GLU A 57 -8.15 -22.41 14.32
CA GLU A 57 -9.19 -23.16 13.62
C GLU A 57 -10.20 -22.25 12.90
N GLN A 58 -10.24 -20.97 13.23
CA GLN A 58 -11.12 -19.99 12.58
C GLN A 58 -10.60 -19.61 11.18
N SER A 59 -9.30 -19.78 10.93
CA SER A 59 -8.70 -19.46 9.63
C SER A 59 -8.92 -20.57 8.61
N ARG A 60 -9.40 -20.19 7.42
CA ARG A 60 -9.51 -21.08 6.24
C ARG A 60 -8.28 -21.05 5.35
N LEU A 61 -7.28 -20.23 5.67
CA LEU A 61 -6.07 -20.04 4.85
C LEU A 61 -5.05 -21.13 5.16
N SER A 62 -4.42 -21.66 4.12
CA SER A 62 -3.20 -22.47 4.28
C SER A 62 -2.06 -21.62 4.83
N ASP A 63 -1.05 -22.24 5.43
CA ASP A 63 0.10 -21.50 5.97
C ASP A 63 0.84 -20.69 4.88
N VAL A 64 0.90 -21.23 3.66
CA VAL A 64 1.44 -20.52 2.49
C VAL A 64 0.60 -19.28 2.17
N ALA A 65 -0.71 -19.40 2.17
CA ALA A 65 -1.60 -18.27 1.92
C ALA A 65 -1.50 -17.21 3.03
N LYS A 66 -1.41 -17.62 4.30
CA LYS A 66 -1.18 -16.70 5.43
C LYS A 66 0.14 -15.95 5.26
N ALA A 67 1.23 -16.66 4.98
CA ALA A 67 2.53 -16.04 4.77
C ALA A 67 2.50 -15.03 3.62
N ALA A 68 1.93 -15.40 2.47
CA ALA A 68 1.82 -14.50 1.31
C ALA A 68 0.96 -13.27 1.63
N MET A 69 -0.20 -13.44 2.26
CA MET A 69 -1.11 -12.34 2.59
C MET A 69 -0.51 -11.38 3.62
N VAL A 70 0.14 -11.91 4.66
CA VAL A 70 0.79 -11.10 5.69
C VAL A 70 1.98 -10.34 5.10
N THR A 71 2.87 -11.01 4.36
CA THR A 71 4.00 -10.33 3.71
C THR A 71 3.55 -9.25 2.74
N ASN A 72 2.50 -9.51 1.96
CA ASN A 72 1.96 -8.50 1.05
C ASN A 72 1.41 -7.31 1.83
N LEU A 73 0.58 -7.54 2.87
CA LEU A 73 0.05 -6.45 3.70
C LEU A 73 1.16 -5.62 4.36
N LEU A 74 2.20 -6.25 4.93
CA LEU A 74 3.30 -5.52 5.55
C LEU A 74 4.03 -4.63 4.52
N THR A 75 4.18 -5.12 3.29
CA THR A 75 4.76 -4.34 2.20
C THR A 75 3.86 -3.15 1.87
N GLU A 76 2.56 -3.37 1.65
CA GLU A 76 1.59 -2.31 1.34
C GLU A 76 1.48 -1.26 2.45
N ASP A 77 1.48 -1.66 3.73
CA ASP A 77 1.39 -0.73 4.86
C ASP A 77 2.62 0.17 5.00
N ASN A 78 3.77 -0.20 4.43
CA ASN A 78 4.96 0.65 4.43
C ASN A 78 4.89 1.80 3.41
N LEU A 79 3.72 1.99 2.78
CA LEU A 79 3.40 3.10 1.87
C LEU A 79 3.83 4.49 2.38
N PRO A 80 3.75 4.86 3.68
CA PRO A 80 4.26 6.15 4.14
C PRO A 80 5.76 6.35 3.84
N SER A 81 6.56 5.28 3.95
CA SER A 81 7.98 5.31 3.60
C SER A 81 8.16 5.44 2.09
N TYR A 82 7.41 4.67 1.29
CA TYR A 82 7.50 4.73 -0.17
C TYR A 82 7.07 6.10 -0.72
N HIS A 83 5.98 6.66 -0.20
CA HIS A 83 5.52 8.00 -0.54
C HIS A 83 6.62 9.03 -0.26
N ARG A 84 7.26 8.99 0.91
CA ARG A 84 8.38 9.88 1.25
C ARG A 84 9.51 9.75 0.22
N GLU A 85 9.97 8.53 -0.05
CA GLU A 85 11.08 8.28 -0.97
C GLU A 85 10.81 8.75 -2.40
N ILE A 86 9.58 8.56 -2.88
CA ILE A 86 9.16 8.96 -4.22
C ILE A 86 8.95 10.48 -4.28
N ALA A 87 8.26 11.07 -3.31
CA ALA A 87 8.00 12.51 -3.28
C ALA A 87 9.31 13.33 -3.20
N THR A 88 10.31 12.86 -2.46
CA THR A 88 11.64 13.47 -2.40
C THR A 88 12.33 13.51 -3.77
N ARG A 89 12.11 12.49 -4.61
CA ARG A 89 12.78 12.36 -5.93
C ARG A 89 12.06 13.09 -7.05
N PHE A 90 10.74 13.00 -7.08
CA PHE A 90 9.93 13.52 -8.20
C PHE A 90 9.34 14.90 -7.91
N GLY A 91 9.42 15.37 -6.67
CA GLY A 91 8.80 16.61 -6.22
C GLY A 91 7.29 16.45 -6.00
N ARG A 92 6.65 17.57 -5.63
CA ARG A 92 5.23 17.61 -5.24
C ARG A 92 4.34 18.43 -6.17
N ASP A 93 4.93 18.98 -7.25
CA ASP A 93 4.25 19.90 -8.16
C ASP A 93 4.09 19.32 -9.57
N GLY A 94 3.15 19.88 -10.33
CA GLY A 94 2.89 19.50 -11.72
C GLY A 94 2.50 18.03 -11.90
N ALA A 95 2.69 17.51 -13.12
CA ALA A 95 2.28 16.14 -13.47
C ALA A 95 2.95 15.07 -12.59
N TRP A 96 4.21 15.28 -12.19
CA TRP A 96 4.90 14.39 -11.25
C TRP A 96 4.24 14.39 -9.87
N GLY A 97 4.00 15.56 -9.28
CA GLY A 97 3.32 15.68 -7.99
C GLY A 97 1.91 15.08 -8.01
N THR A 98 1.15 15.34 -9.06
CA THR A 98 -0.19 14.76 -9.24
C THR A 98 -0.14 13.25 -9.36
N TRP A 99 0.81 12.69 -10.12
CA TRP A 99 1.05 11.26 -10.18
C TRP A 99 1.34 10.71 -8.77
N VAL A 100 2.23 11.36 -7.99
CA VAL A 100 2.63 10.84 -6.66
C VAL A 100 1.44 10.75 -5.73
N GLY A 101 0.63 11.80 -5.68
CA GLY A 101 -0.61 11.80 -4.89
C GLY A 101 -1.59 10.73 -5.37
N ARG A 102 -1.79 10.61 -6.69
CA ARG A 102 -2.73 9.63 -7.25
C ARG A 102 -2.30 8.20 -6.97
N TRP A 103 -1.05 7.84 -7.30
CA TRP A 103 -0.49 6.52 -7.04
C TRP A 103 -0.58 6.17 -5.55
N THR A 104 -0.20 7.09 -4.65
CA THR A 104 -0.28 6.86 -3.20
C THR A 104 -1.71 6.56 -2.76
N ALA A 105 -2.69 7.33 -3.26
CA ALA A 105 -4.09 7.09 -2.93
C ALA A 105 -4.60 5.75 -3.49
N GLU A 106 -4.12 5.34 -4.67
CA GLU A 106 -4.49 4.07 -5.27
C GLU A 106 -3.87 2.88 -4.50
N GLU A 107 -2.58 2.91 -4.18
CA GLU A 107 -1.87 1.87 -3.40
C GLU A 107 -2.44 1.70 -2.00
N ASN A 108 -2.83 2.79 -1.32
CA ASN A 108 -3.41 2.71 0.03
C ASN A 108 -4.63 1.78 0.09
N ARG A 109 -5.39 1.66 -1.02
CA ARG A 109 -6.55 0.76 -1.08
C ARG A 109 -6.15 -0.72 -1.01
N HIS A 110 -4.96 -1.10 -1.47
CA HIS A 110 -4.48 -2.48 -1.40
C HIS A 110 -4.31 -2.93 0.06
N GLY A 111 -3.59 -2.13 0.87
CA GLY A 111 -3.42 -2.39 2.30
C GLY A 111 -4.76 -2.47 3.05
N VAL A 112 -5.69 -1.56 2.77
CA VAL A 112 -7.04 -1.58 3.36
C VAL A 112 -7.78 -2.87 3.02
N ALA A 113 -7.81 -3.27 1.74
CA ALA A 113 -8.52 -4.47 1.31
C ALA A 113 -7.95 -5.75 1.95
N LEU A 114 -6.62 -5.87 1.97
CA LEU A 114 -5.94 -7.02 2.58
C LEU A 114 -6.16 -7.08 4.09
N ARG A 115 -6.01 -5.94 4.79
CA ARG A 115 -6.22 -5.86 6.24
C ARG A 115 -7.65 -6.24 6.60
N ASP A 116 -8.62 -5.61 5.96
CA ASP A 116 -10.03 -5.84 6.27
C ASP A 116 -10.42 -7.28 5.95
N TYR A 117 -9.95 -7.84 4.82
CA TYR A 117 -10.13 -9.25 4.52
C TYR A 117 -9.59 -10.15 5.65
N LEU A 118 -8.34 -9.95 6.08
CA LEU A 118 -7.70 -10.77 7.11
C LEU A 118 -8.40 -10.66 8.48
N VAL A 119 -8.86 -9.46 8.85
CA VAL A 119 -9.54 -9.22 10.13
C VAL A 119 -10.96 -9.78 10.10
N VAL A 120 -11.75 -9.46 9.06
CA VAL A 120 -13.15 -9.88 8.95
C VAL A 120 -13.27 -11.39 8.82
N THR A 121 -12.41 -12.02 8.01
CA THR A 121 -12.41 -13.48 7.84
C THR A 121 -11.71 -14.23 8.96
N ARG A 122 -11.06 -13.49 9.89
CA ARG A 122 -10.18 -14.08 10.92
C ARG A 122 -9.10 -14.98 10.31
N GLY A 123 -8.58 -14.56 9.15
CA GLY A 123 -7.63 -15.32 8.34
C GLY A 123 -6.27 -15.53 9.01
N VAL A 124 -5.89 -14.64 9.94
CA VAL A 124 -4.69 -14.74 10.78
C VAL A 124 -4.99 -14.17 12.17
N ASP A 125 -4.09 -14.38 13.12
CA ASP A 125 -4.15 -13.72 14.43
C ASP A 125 -4.04 -12.19 14.23
N PRO A 126 -5.09 -11.42 14.54
CA PRO A 126 -5.08 -9.98 14.35
C PRO A 126 -4.14 -9.26 15.32
N VAL A 127 -3.83 -9.84 16.49
CA VAL A 127 -2.91 -9.24 17.47
C VAL A 127 -1.48 -9.32 16.96
N GLU A 128 -1.05 -10.51 16.52
CA GLU A 128 0.27 -10.69 15.92
C GLU A 128 0.42 -9.91 14.61
N LEU A 129 -0.65 -9.83 13.81
CA LEU A 129 -0.66 -9.01 12.60
C LEU A 129 -0.41 -7.52 12.93
N GLU A 130 -1.15 -6.95 13.88
CA GLU A 130 -0.99 -5.54 14.26
C GLU A 130 0.39 -5.26 14.88
N ARG A 131 0.96 -6.20 15.65
CA ARG A 131 2.35 -6.12 16.13
C ARG A 131 3.35 -6.06 14.97
N ALA A 132 3.24 -6.98 14.02
CA ALA A 132 4.10 -7.03 12.86
C ALA A 132 4.00 -5.76 11.99
N ARG A 133 2.78 -5.22 11.83
CA ARG A 133 2.53 -3.94 11.12
C ARG A 133 3.25 -2.79 11.82
N MET A 134 3.10 -2.69 13.15
CA MET A 134 3.78 -1.66 13.95
C MET A 134 5.30 -1.74 13.82
N ASP A 135 5.87 -2.94 13.94
CA ASP A 135 7.32 -3.14 13.83
C ASP A 135 7.82 -2.76 12.42
N TYR A 136 7.16 -3.26 11.37
CA TYR A 136 7.60 -3.06 10.00
C TYR A 136 7.47 -1.60 9.55
N MET A 137 6.36 -0.93 9.89
CA MET A 137 6.17 0.49 9.59
C MET A 137 7.13 1.39 10.39
N THR A 138 7.50 1.00 11.62
CA THR A 138 8.46 1.75 12.44
C THR A 138 9.87 1.71 11.86
N ILE A 139 10.29 0.53 11.38
CA ILE A 139 11.56 0.38 10.66
C ILE A 139 11.52 1.21 9.37
N GLY A 140 10.38 1.18 8.68
CA GLY A 140 10.18 1.91 7.44
C GLY A 140 10.97 1.32 6.27
N TYR A 141 11.02 2.05 5.16
CA TYR A 141 11.89 1.76 4.03
C TYR A 141 12.83 2.94 3.77
N ASP A 142 14.08 2.61 3.49
CA ASP A 142 15.13 3.55 3.12
C ASP A 142 15.86 2.99 1.90
N SER A 143 15.95 3.81 0.86
CA SER A 143 16.59 3.46 -0.41
C SER A 143 18.12 3.56 -0.35
N GLY A 144 18.70 4.05 0.75
CA GLY A 144 20.14 4.11 0.98
C GLY A 144 20.85 5.33 0.35
N ASP A 145 20.17 6.05 -0.55
CA ASP A 145 20.68 7.24 -1.22
C ASP A 145 20.14 8.51 -0.53
N LYS A 146 20.70 8.86 0.63
CA LYS A 146 20.45 10.16 1.26
C LYS A 146 21.57 11.13 0.87
N THR A 147 21.25 12.12 0.05
CA THR A 147 22.00 13.39 -0.04
C THR A 147 21.51 14.36 1.00
#